data_AF-H5TZ08-F1
#
_entry.id   AF-H5TZ08-F1
#
_cell.length_a   1.000
_cell.length_b   1.000
_cell.length_c   1.000
_cell.angle_alpha   90.00
_cell.angle_beta   90.00
_cell.angle_gamma   90.00
#
_symmetry.space_group_name_H-M   'P 1'
#
loop_
_entity.id
_entity.type
_entity.pdbx_description
1 polymer ?
#
loop_
_entity_poly.entity_id
_entity_poly.type
_entity_poly.pdbx_seq_one_letter_code
_entity_poly.pdbx_strand_id
1 'polypeptide(L)'
;MAGNSKRRGAVRKSGSKKGQTVGSGGQRRRGLEGRGATPKAVDRPYHAAHKKAKAAGKSVAGRPNPRRKDDGPEYVLGRNPVLECLRAGVPATALYIAVNSEPDDRVAESVKLAADKGIAILEVGKPELDRMSANGLHQGVALQVPEYQYAHPDDLMRDAMESGTPPLLVALDNITDPRNLGAVIRSVAAFGGHGVVIPARRSASVTAVAWRTSAGAAARLPVAQAPNLTRTLKEWAETGAQIVGLDTEGDVTLDDYDGTGPTVIVVGSEGKGLSRLVRETCDSILSIPMAGDVESLNASVAAGVVLAEFARQRRQQ
;
A
#
# COMPACT_ATOMS: atom_id res chain seq x y z
N MET A 1 -69.31 54.27 -13.38
CA MET A 1 -70.77 54.15 -13.13
C MET A 1 -71.36 53.19 -14.15
N ALA A 2 -72.25 52.29 -13.69
CA ALA A 2 -73.10 51.35 -14.43
C ALA A 2 -72.38 50.20 -15.21
N GLY A 3 -72.86 48.96 -15.21
CA GLY A 3 -74.10 48.43 -14.65
C GLY A 3 -74.21 46.91 -14.85
N ASN A 4 -74.67 46.25 -13.79
CA ASN A 4 -75.74 45.25 -13.76
C ASN A 4 -76.09 44.52 -15.08
N SER A 5 -75.85 43.21 -15.15
CA SER A 5 -76.69 42.33 -15.98
C SER A 5 -76.97 41.00 -15.28
N LYS A 6 -78.08 40.98 -14.52
CA LYS A 6 -78.78 39.75 -14.14
C LYS A 6 -79.17 38.97 -15.40
N ARG A 7 -78.91 37.66 -15.45
CA ARG A 7 -79.77 36.73 -16.19
C ARG A 7 -80.14 35.54 -15.31
N ARG A 8 -81.45 35.39 -15.15
CA ARG A 8 -82.16 34.38 -14.37
C ARG A 8 -82.15 33.04 -15.10
N GLY A 9 -81.93 31.97 -14.32
CA GLY A 9 -82.65 30.70 -14.36
C GLY A 9 -82.63 29.87 -15.65
N ALA A 10 -81.99 28.70 -15.59
CA ALA A 10 -82.31 27.57 -16.46
C ALA A 10 -83.12 26.53 -15.68
N VAL A 11 -84.41 26.47 -15.99
CA VAL A 11 -85.37 25.45 -15.54
C VAL A 11 -84.98 24.09 -16.15
N ARG A 12 -84.76 23.05 -15.33
CA ARG A 12 -84.61 21.68 -15.84
C ARG A 12 -85.98 20.97 -15.86
N LYS A 13 -86.40 20.61 -17.08
CA LYS A 13 -87.61 19.84 -17.41
C LYS A 13 -87.67 18.50 -16.68
N SER A 14 -88.86 18.17 -16.18
CA SER A 14 -89.25 16.85 -15.70
C SER A 14 -89.29 15.84 -16.85
N GLY A 15 -88.40 14.84 -16.86
CA GLY A 15 -88.42 13.78 -17.88
C GLY A 15 -87.16 12.93 -18.01
N SER A 16 -86.03 13.30 -17.40
CA SER A 16 -84.79 12.50 -17.44
C SER A 16 -84.50 11.80 -16.11
N LYS A 17 -85.46 11.02 -15.60
CA LYS A 17 -85.18 10.04 -14.53
C LYS A 17 -84.44 8.84 -15.12
N LYS A 18 -83.10 8.90 -15.12
CA LYS A 18 -82.26 7.70 -15.28
C LYS A 18 -82.51 6.84 -14.02
N GLY A 19 -83.08 5.64 -14.20
CA GLY A 19 -83.47 4.75 -13.11
C GLY A 19 -82.31 4.36 -12.17
N GLN A 20 -82.66 3.87 -10.98
CA GLN A 20 -81.71 3.40 -9.98
C GLN A 20 -80.76 2.36 -10.58
N THR A 21 -79.46 2.62 -10.48
CA THR A 21 -78.42 1.67 -10.87
C THR A 21 -78.35 0.58 -9.81
N VAL A 22 -78.58 -0.67 -10.22
CA VAL A 22 -78.52 -1.86 -9.35
C VAL A 22 -77.09 -1.97 -8.80
N GLY A 23 -76.95 -2.00 -7.48
CA GLY A 23 -75.65 -2.02 -6.79
C GLY A 23 -74.85 -3.29 -7.09
N SER A 24 -73.52 -3.16 -7.16
CA SER A 24 -72.54 -4.24 -7.46
C SER A 24 -72.41 -5.34 -6.38
N GLY A 25 -73.48 -5.60 -5.61
CA GLY A 25 -73.52 -6.54 -4.50
C GLY A 25 -73.29 -7.98 -4.96
N GLY A 26 -72.03 -8.40 -5.06
CA GLY A 26 -71.63 -9.77 -5.35
C GLY A 26 -70.39 -9.94 -6.23
N GLN A 27 -69.91 -8.88 -6.90
CA GLN A 27 -68.82 -8.99 -7.88
C GLN A 27 -67.40 -9.10 -7.28
N ARG A 28 -67.23 -8.97 -5.95
CA ARG A 28 -65.91 -9.07 -5.28
C ARG A 28 -65.92 -9.96 -4.04
N ARG A 29 -66.40 -11.22 -4.14
CA ARG A 29 -66.30 -12.21 -3.04
C ARG A 29 -64.85 -12.42 -2.55
N ARG A 30 -63.86 -12.44 -3.45
CA ARG A 30 -62.41 -12.52 -3.12
C ARG A 30 -61.84 -11.29 -2.41
N GLY A 31 -62.54 -10.16 -2.40
CA GLY A 31 -62.12 -8.97 -1.67
C GLY A 31 -62.49 -8.97 -0.19
N LEU A 32 -63.39 -9.88 0.21
CA LEU A 32 -63.91 -10.02 1.58
C LEU A 32 -63.22 -11.16 2.35
N GLU A 33 -62.33 -11.93 1.72
CA GLU A 33 -61.46 -12.88 2.41
C GLU A 33 -60.38 -12.09 3.17
N GLY A 34 -60.36 -12.25 4.49
CA GLY A 34 -59.34 -11.64 5.33
C GLY A 34 -57.95 -12.12 4.90
N ARG A 35 -57.10 -11.20 4.43
CA ARG A 35 -55.69 -11.50 4.22
C ARG A 35 -55.11 -11.87 5.58
N GLY A 36 -54.58 -13.08 5.71
CA GLY A 36 -54.06 -13.63 6.96
C GLY A 36 -53.03 -12.73 7.65
N ALA A 37 -52.65 -13.10 8.88
CA ALA A 37 -51.78 -12.31 9.75
C ALA A 37 -50.57 -11.74 8.98
N THR A 38 -50.41 -10.42 9.03
CA THR A 38 -49.34 -9.76 8.28
C THR A 38 -47.99 -10.24 8.82
N PRO A 39 -47.05 -10.71 7.97
CA PRO A 39 -45.76 -11.29 8.41
C PRO A 39 -44.99 -10.40 9.39
N LYS A 40 -44.06 -10.93 10.18
CA LYS A 40 -43.26 -10.08 11.09
C LYS A 40 -42.46 -9.05 10.29
N ALA A 41 -42.20 -7.89 10.91
CA ALA A 41 -41.53 -6.75 10.26
C ALA A 41 -40.14 -7.07 9.66
N VAL A 42 -39.47 -8.10 10.19
CA VAL A 42 -38.17 -8.60 9.71
C VAL A 42 -38.27 -9.47 8.46
N ASP A 43 -39.44 -10.03 8.17
CA ASP A 43 -39.69 -10.95 7.04
C ASP A 43 -40.33 -10.25 5.85
N ARG A 44 -40.60 -8.94 5.97
CA ARG A 44 -41.22 -8.13 4.91
C ARG A 44 -40.13 -7.44 4.08
N PRO A 45 -39.91 -7.80 2.79
CA PRO A 45 -38.80 -7.31 1.98
C PRO A 45 -38.70 -5.77 1.87
N TYR A 46 -39.84 -5.09 1.92
CA TYR A 46 -39.95 -3.63 1.78
C TYR A 46 -39.88 -2.87 3.12
N HIS A 47 -39.88 -3.57 4.26
CA HIS A 47 -39.92 -2.94 5.58
C HIS A 47 -38.51 -2.57 6.08
N ALA A 48 -38.38 -1.47 6.80
CA ALA A 48 -37.09 -0.96 7.28
C ALA A 48 -36.35 -1.97 8.19
N ALA A 49 -37.08 -2.75 8.98
CA ALA A 49 -36.51 -3.79 9.84
C ALA A 49 -35.87 -4.95 9.05
N HIS A 50 -36.47 -5.36 7.93
CA HIS A 50 -35.87 -6.34 7.01
C HIS A 50 -34.59 -5.80 6.36
N LYS A 51 -34.60 -4.52 5.94
CA LYS A 51 -33.38 -3.86 5.42
C LYS A 51 -32.27 -3.79 6.48
N LYS A 52 -32.62 -3.49 7.74
CA LYS A 52 -31.68 -3.41 8.87
C LYS A 52 -31.10 -4.78 9.25
N ALA A 53 -31.93 -5.84 9.27
CA ALA A 53 -31.48 -7.21 9.51
C ALA A 53 -30.57 -7.73 8.38
N LYS A 54 -30.89 -7.44 7.12
CA LYS A 54 -30.04 -7.80 5.96
C LYS A 54 -28.72 -7.03 5.96
N ALA A 55 -28.71 -5.77 6.41
CA ALA A 55 -27.50 -4.98 6.59
C ALA A 55 -26.62 -5.52 7.73
N ALA A 56 -27.23 -5.92 8.86
CA ALA A 56 -26.52 -6.57 9.97
C ALA A 56 -25.95 -7.94 9.59
N GLY A 57 -26.67 -8.74 8.80
CA GLY A 57 -26.15 -10.01 8.27
C GLY A 57 -24.99 -9.83 7.28
N LYS A 58 -25.03 -8.78 6.45
CA LYS A 58 -23.91 -8.41 5.56
C LYS A 58 -22.69 -7.86 6.31
N SER A 59 -22.86 -7.27 7.49
CA SER A 59 -21.72 -6.82 8.31
C SER A 59 -21.00 -7.96 9.05
N VAL A 60 -21.64 -9.13 9.19
CA VAL A 60 -21.04 -10.34 9.78
C VAL A 60 -20.41 -11.23 8.70
N ALA A 61 -20.95 -11.23 7.48
CA ALA A 61 -20.37 -11.93 6.33
C ALA A 61 -19.39 -11.03 5.56
N GLY A 62 -18.11 -11.09 5.91
CA GLY A 62 -17.02 -10.62 5.06
C GLY A 62 -16.60 -9.18 5.23
N ARG A 63 -16.19 -8.79 6.44
CA ARG A 63 -15.09 -7.81 6.55
C ARG A 63 -13.80 -8.59 6.33
N PRO A 64 -12.91 -8.19 5.39
CA PRO A 64 -11.54 -8.67 5.41
C PRO A 64 -11.02 -8.38 6.81
N ASN A 65 -10.58 -9.41 7.52
CA ASN A 65 -9.92 -9.26 8.79
C ASN A 65 -8.83 -8.19 8.58
N PRO A 66 -8.85 -7.04 9.26
CA PRO A 66 -7.71 -6.14 9.20
C PRO A 66 -6.55 -6.98 9.69
N ARG A 67 -5.61 -7.27 8.77
CA ARG A 67 -4.44 -8.10 9.02
C ARG A 67 -3.97 -7.81 10.43
N ARG A 68 -4.08 -8.81 11.33
CA ARG A 68 -3.14 -8.88 12.45
C ARG A 68 -1.78 -8.62 11.80
N LYS A 69 -1.01 -7.68 12.35
CA LYS A 69 0.43 -7.78 12.18
C LYS A 69 0.75 -9.17 12.73
N ASP A 70 0.87 -10.15 11.84
CA ASP A 70 1.55 -11.38 12.19
C ASP A 70 2.97 -10.92 12.38
N ASP A 71 3.38 -10.72 13.64
CA ASP A 71 4.77 -10.55 14.06
C ASP A 71 5.53 -11.89 13.90
N GLY A 72 5.17 -12.64 12.85
CA GLY A 72 5.71 -13.93 12.48
C GLY A 72 6.73 -13.75 11.35
N PRO A 73 7.63 -14.72 11.20
CA PRO A 73 8.66 -14.68 10.16
C PRO A 73 8.04 -14.67 8.76
N GLU A 74 8.70 -13.99 7.82
CA GLU A 74 8.30 -13.98 6.42
C GLU A 74 8.73 -15.30 5.76
N TYR A 75 7.87 -15.88 4.91
CA TYR A 75 8.20 -17.07 4.13
C TYR A 75 8.30 -16.76 2.64
N VAL A 76 9.44 -17.11 2.04
CA VAL A 76 9.62 -17.15 0.59
C VAL A 76 9.30 -18.56 0.11
N LEU A 77 8.40 -18.66 -0.86
CA LEU A 77 7.82 -19.92 -1.30
C LEU A 77 8.22 -20.23 -2.75
N GLY A 78 8.49 -21.51 -3.03
CA GLY A 78 8.77 -21.98 -4.39
C GLY A 78 10.26 -22.15 -4.67
N ARG A 79 10.59 -23.02 -5.64
CA ARG A 79 11.97 -23.43 -5.94
C ARG A 79 12.83 -22.25 -6.43
N ASN A 80 12.34 -21.49 -7.41
CA ASN A 80 13.07 -20.34 -7.96
C ASN A 80 13.19 -19.18 -6.95
N PRO A 81 12.11 -18.69 -6.32
CA PRO A 81 12.24 -17.58 -5.37
C PRO A 81 13.20 -17.88 -4.21
N VAL A 82 13.18 -19.11 -3.68
CA VAL A 82 14.08 -19.54 -2.61
C VAL A 82 15.53 -19.56 -3.09
N LEU A 83 15.80 -20.20 -4.23
CA LEU A 83 17.14 -20.26 -4.78
C LEU A 83 17.72 -18.86 -5.04
N GLU A 84 16.93 -17.97 -5.61
CA GLU A 84 17.33 -16.58 -5.88
C GLU A 84 17.60 -15.79 -4.59
N CYS A 85 16.83 -16.02 -3.51
CA CYS A 85 17.09 -15.39 -2.21
C CYS A 85 18.40 -15.91 -1.59
N LEU A 86 18.64 -17.22 -1.67
CA LEU A 86 19.89 -17.82 -1.18
C LEU A 86 21.10 -17.30 -1.96
N ARG A 87 21.01 -17.20 -3.28
CA ARG A 87 22.08 -16.61 -4.12
C ARG A 87 22.31 -15.13 -3.81
N ALA A 88 21.25 -14.35 -3.63
CA ALA A 88 21.34 -12.93 -3.30
C ALA A 88 21.82 -12.64 -1.86
N GLY A 89 22.00 -13.67 -1.03
CA GLY A 89 22.46 -13.48 0.35
C GLY A 89 21.41 -12.87 1.28
N VAL A 90 20.12 -13.09 0.98
CA VAL A 90 19.04 -12.69 1.88
C VAL A 90 19.22 -13.41 3.23
N PRO A 91 19.14 -12.71 4.38
CA PRO A 91 19.16 -13.37 5.68
C PRO A 91 18.06 -14.42 5.78
N ALA A 92 18.39 -15.60 6.29
CA ALA A 92 17.43 -16.69 6.46
C ALA A 92 17.72 -17.48 7.72
N THR A 93 16.65 -17.92 8.39
CA THR A 93 16.72 -18.68 9.63
C THR A 93 16.63 -20.18 9.37
N ALA A 94 15.77 -20.59 8.44
CA ALA A 94 15.56 -21.99 8.10
C ALA A 94 15.12 -22.18 6.63
N LEU A 95 15.57 -23.27 6.03
CA LEU A 95 15.13 -23.80 4.74
C LEU A 95 14.25 -25.04 4.99
N TYR A 96 12.99 -24.98 4.59
CA TYR A 96 12.03 -26.08 4.70
C TYR A 96 11.92 -26.82 3.37
N ILE A 97 12.00 -28.15 3.42
CA ILE A 97 11.95 -29.02 2.24
C ILE A 97 10.91 -30.10 2.47
N ALA A 98 10.07 -30.36 1.47
CA ALA A 98 9.08 -31.43 1.58
C ALA A 98 9.77 -32.79 1.54
N VAL A 99 9.43 -33.66 2.49
CA VAL A 99 9.82 -35.08 2.44
C VAL A 99 9.30 -35.72 1.15
N ASN A 100 10.11 -36.58 0.55
CA ASN A 100 9.81 -37.26 -0.72
C ASN A 100 9.55 -36.29 -1.90
N SER A 101 10.18 -35.12 -1.90
CA SER A 101 10.16 -34.22 -3.07
C SER A 101 10.84 -34.88 -4.26
N GLU A 102 10.31 -34.63 -5.47
CA GLU A 102 10.97 -35.03 -6.70
C GLU A 102 12.39 -34.42 -6.80
N PRO A 103 13.37 -35.16 -7.33
CA PRO A 103 14.70 -34.61 -7.60
C PRO A 103 14.62 -33.38 -8.49
N ASP A 104 15.18 -32.26 -8.03
CA ASP A 104 15.24 -31.01 -8.77
C ASP A 104 16.55 -30.30 -8.44
N ASP A 105 17.31 -29.95 -9.48
CA ASP A 105 18.64 -29.35 -9.36
C ASP A 105 18.62 -28.06 -8.52
N ARG A 106 17.52 -27.28 -8.59
CA ARG A 106 17.38 -26.02 -7.84
C ARG A 106 17.20 -26.28 -6.35
N VAL A 107 16.53 -27.37 -5.99
CA VAL A 107 16.36 -27.79 -4.60
C VAL A 107 17.70 -28.27 -4.05
N ALA A 108 18.43 -29.08 -4.81
CA ALA A 108 19.77 -29.52 -4.45
C ALA A 108 20.75 -28.35 -4.28
N GLU A 109 20.73 -27.37 -5.19
CA GLU A 109 21.53 -26.15 -5.06
C GLU A 109 21.11 -25.32 -3.84
N SER A 110 19.80 -25.21 -3.56
CA SER A 110 19.30 -24.49 -2.38
C SER A 110 19.77 -25.13 -1.07
N VAL A 111 19.75 -26.47 -0.98
CA VAL A 111 20.28 -27.23 0.16
C VAL A 111 21.76 -26.94 0.35
N LYS A 112 22.54 -26.98 -0.73
CA LYS A 112 23.97 -26.69 -0.69
C LYS A 112 24.25 -25.27 -0.19
N LEU A 113 23.60 -24.27 -0.77
CA LEU A 113 23.76 -22.87 -0.37
C LEU A 113 23.33 -22.62 1.08
N ALA A 114 22.27 -23.29 1.54
CA ALA A 114 21.82 -23.21 2.92
C ALA A 114 22.84 -23.82 3.88
N ALA A 115 23.36 -25.00 3.57
CA ALA A 115 24.38 -25.67 4.36
C ALA A 115 25.69 -24.85 4.44
N ASP A 116 26.16 -24.32 3.30
CA ASP A 116 27.37 -23.48 3.23
C ASP A 116 27.24 -22.21 4.10
N LYS A 117 26.02 -21.71 4.30
CA LYS A 117 25.70 -20.52 5.11
C LYS A 117 25.28 -20.84 6.55
N GLY A 118 25.24 -22.11 6.94
CA GLY A 118 24.80 -22.52 8.28
C GLY A 118 23.31 -22.29 8.55
N ILE A 119 22.48 -22.20 7.50
CA ILE A 119 21.03 -22.08 7.62
C ILE A 119 20.44 -23.45 7.97
N ALA A 120 19.56 -23.51 8.97
CA ALA A 120 18.95 -24.78 9.39
C ALA A 120 18.11 -25.39 8.26
N ILE A 121 18.31 -26.67 7.94
CA ILE A 121 17.55 -27.38 6.91
C ILE A 121 16.56 -28.32 7.61
N LEU A 122 15.27 -28.11 7.35
CA LEU A 122 14.17 -28.82 8.00
C LEU A 122 13.35 -29.59 6.97
N GLU A 123 13.34 -30.91 7.09
CA GLU A 123 12.47 -31.76 6.29
C GLU A 123 11.07 -31.81 6.93
N VAL A 124 10.04 -31.48 6.15
CA VAL A 124 8.67 -31.37 6.64
C VAL A 124 7.67 -32.06 5.70
N GLY A 125 6.52 -32.46 6.24
CA GLY A 125 5.43 -32.97 5.42
C GLY A 125 4.82 -31.87 4.53
N LYS A 126 4.25 -32.26 3.38
CA LYS A 126 3.50 -31.34 2.51
C LYS A 126 2.44 -30.51 3.27
N PRO A 127 1.66 -31.07 4.22
CA PRO A 127 0.68 -30.28 4.98
C PRO A 127 1.29 -29.12 5.78
N GLU A 128 2.55 -29.23 6.21
CA GLU A 128 3.24 -28.15 6.93
C GLU A 128 3.59 -27.00 5.99
N LEU A 129 4.10 -27.31 4.78
CA LEU A 129 4.34 -26.29 3.76
C LEU A 129 3.05 -25.64 3.26
N ASP A 130 1.96 -26.40 3.18
CA ASP A 130 0.63 -25.87 2.84
C ASP A 130 0.16 -24.86 3.91
N ARG A 131 0.47 -25.08 5.20
CA ARG A 131 0.20 -24.11 6.26
C ARG A 131 1.03 -22.83 6.13
N MET A 132 2.28 -22.94 5.69
CA MET A 132 3.16 -21.80 5.42
C MET A 132 2.80 -21.05 4.13
N SER A 133 2.09 -21.70 3.21
CA SER A 133 1.77 -21.20 1.88
C SER A 133 0.28 -20.99 1.68
N ALA A 134 -0.21 -19.78 1.92
CA ALA A 134 -1.61 -19.39 1.73
C ALA A 134 -2.19 -19.72 0.33
N ASN A 135 -1.33 -19.82 -0.70
CA ASN A 135 -1.73 -19.98 -2.10
C ASN A 135 -1.21 -21.29 -2.75
N GLY A 136 -0.66 -22.24 -1.99
CA GLY A 136 -0.10 -23.49 -2.54
C GLY A 136 1.12 -23.34 -3.47
N LEU A 137 1.80 -22.19 -3.45
CA LEU A 137 2.91 -21.84 -4.35
C LEU A 137 4.29 -22.38 -3.90
N HIS A 138 4.35 -23.16 -2.81
CA HIS A 138 5.60 -23.62 -2.20
C HIS A 138 6.41 -24.58 -3.07
N GLN A 139 5.80 -25.35 -3.98
CA GLN A 139 6.53 -26.30 -4.86
C GLN A 139 7.50 -27.26 -4.13
N GLY A 140 7.18 -27.56 -2.87
CA GLY A 140 7.99 -28.41 -1.98
C GLY A 140 9.13 -27.70 -1.23
N VAL A 141 9.29 -26.38 -1.35
CA VAL A 141 10.36 -25.63 -0.66
C VAL A 141 9.85 -24.30 -0.12
N ALA A 142 10.29 -23.94 1.09
CA ALA A 142 10.09 -22.62 1.67
C ALA A 142 11.36 -22.13 2.37
N LEU A 143 11.63 -20.84 2.35
CA LEU A 143 12.72 -20.19 3.08
C LEU A 143 12.12 -19.22 4.09
N GLN A 144 12.49 -19.38 5.35
CA GLN A 144 12.07 -18.50 6.42
C GLN A 144 13.08 -17.36 6.57
N VAL A 145 12.59 -16.14 6.36
CA VAL A 145 13.34 -14.90 6.46
C VAL A 145 12.98 -14.23 7.80
N PRO A 146 13.97 -13.85 8.62
CA PRO A 146 13.70 -13.15 9.87
C PRO A 146 13.10 -11.77 9.59
N GLU A 147 12.36 -11.23 10.56
CA GLU A 147 11.85 -9.87 10.47
C GLU A 147 13.01 -8.86 10.41
N TYR A 148 12.88 -7.85 9.56
CA TYR A 148 13.85 -6.76 9.49
C TYR A 148 13.76 -5.88 10.73
N GLN A 149 14.89 -5.66 11.40
CA GLN A 149 14.97 -4.75 12.54
C GLN A 149 15.21 -3.32 12.04
N TYR A 150 14.19 -2.48 12.14
CA TYR A 150 14.28 -1.08 11.74
C TYR A 150 14.97 -0.23 12.79
N ALA A 151 15.80 0.71 12.35
CA ALA A 151 16.35 1.76 13.20
C ALA A 151 15.28 2.82 13.55
N HIS A 152 15.52 3.58 14.61
CA HIS A 152 14.77 4.80 14.86
C HIS A 152 15.28 5.93 13.94
N PRO A 153 14.42 6.82 13.41
CA PRO A 153 14.88 7.93 12.56
C PRO A 153 15.88 8.87 13.25
N ASP A 154 15.72 9.11 14.54
CA ASP A 154 16.63 9.98 15.31
C ASP A 154 18.02 9.36 15.42
N ASP A 155 18.10 8.05 15.64
CA ASP A 155 19.37 7.31 15.64
C ASP A 155 20.03 7.39 14.27
N LEU A 156 19.25 7.20 13.21
CA LEU A 156 19.75 7.27 11.84
C LEU A 156 20.37 8.64 11.50
N MET A 157 19.71 9.74 11.86
CA MET A 157 20.23 11.08 11.61
C MET A 157 21.46 11.39 12.48
N ARG A 158 21.43 11.01 13.76
CA ARG A 158 22.58 11.18 14.65
C ARG A 158 23.81 10.45 14.11
N ASP A 159 23.67 9.17 13.77
CA ASP A 159 24.77 8.36 13.25
C ASP A 159 25.29 8.91 11.91
N ALA A 160 24.40 9.48 11.07
CA ALA A 160 24.80 10.15 9.84
C ALA A 160 25.59 11.45 10.08
N MET A 161 25.23 12.24 11.10
CA MET A 161 25.97 13.45 11.50
C MET A 161 27.33 13.13 12.13
N GLU A 162 27.43 12.02 12.85
CA GLU A 162 28.67 11.55 13.49
C GLU A 162 29.62 10.84 12.52
N SER A 163 29.21 10.57 11.28
CA SER A 163 30.00 9.83 10.29
C SER A 163 31.27 10.56 9.81
N GLY A 164 31.36 11.87 10.06
CA GLY A 164 32.43 12.72 9.55
C GLY A 164 32.25 13.15 8.09
N THR A 165 31.16 12.76 7.43
CA THR A 165 30.79 13.26 6.10
C THR A 165 29.41 13.92 6.13
N PRO A 166 29.10 14.87 5.23
CA PRO A 166 27.78 15.49 5.20
C PRO A 166 26.69 14.42 5.05
N PRO A 167 25.64 14.42 5.89
CA PRO A 167 24.53 13.48 5.77
C PRO A 167 23.95 13.43 4.36
N LEU A 168 23.59 12.23 3.93
CA LEU A 168 22.87 11.98 2.69
C LEU A 168 21.89 10.85 2.94
N LEU A 169 20.64 11.21 3.17
CA LEU A 169 19.57 10.27 3.50
C LEU A 169 18.49 10.30 2.43
N VAL A 170 17.73 9.21 2.31
CA VAL A 170 16.56 9.16 1.44
C VAL A 170 15.31 8.86 2.25
N ALA A 171 14.30 9.71 2.13
CA ALA A 171 12.98 9.52 2.70
C ALA A 171 12.00 9.08 1.61
N LEU A 172 11.28 7.98 1.84
CA LEU A 172 10.29 7.47 0.89
C LEU A 172 8.87 7.79 1.35
N ASP A 173 8.17 8.66 0.63
CA ASP A 173 6.80 9.04 0.95
C ASP A 173 5.79 8.15 0.22
N ASN A 174 5.20 7.22 0.97
CA ASN A 174 4.18 6.27 0.50
C ASN A 174 4.62 5.39 -0.70
N ILE A 175 5.90 5.02 -0.79
CA ILE A 175 6.35 3.97 -1.71
C ILE A 175 5.88 2.62 -1.19
N THR A 176 5.07 1.90 -1.96
CA THR A 176 4.43 0.64 -1.52
C THR A 176 5.03 -0.62 -2.16
N ASP A 177 5.77 -0.50 -3.27
CA ASP A 177 6.45 -1.64 -3.90
C ASP A 177 7.80 -1.94 -3.21
N PRO A 178 7.99 -3.15 -2.64
CA PRO A 178 9.26 -3.58 -2.07
C PRO A 178 10.42 -3.59 -3.08
N ARG A 179 10.16 -3.72 -4.39
CA ARG A 179 11.20 -3.65 -5.43
C ARG A 179 11.78 -2.25 -5.52
N ASN A 180 10.93 -1.22 -5.52
CA ASN A 180 11.37 0.18 -5.49
C ASN A 180 12.15 0.49 -4.22
N LEU A 181 11.67 0.03 -3.06
CA LEU A 181 12.42 0.16 -1.79
C LEU A 181 13.80 -0.49 -1.88
N GLY A 182 13.88 -1.74 -2.33
CA GLY A 182 15.16 -2.44 -2.49
C GLY A 182 16.11 -1.75 -3.47
N ALA A 183 15.59 -1.25 -4.60
CA ALA A 183 16.36 -0.50 -5.58
C ALA A 183 16.90 0.82 -5.00
N VAL A 184 16.09 1.56 -4.25
CA VAL A 184 16.53 2.78 -3.55
C VAL A 184 17.62 2.45 -2.54
N ILE A 185 17.42 1.45 -1.67
CA ILE A 185 18.44 1.01 -0.68
C ILE A 185 19.77 0.71 -1.38
N ARG A 186 19.72 0.02 -2.52
CA ARG A 186 20.91 -0.25 -3.32
C ARG A 186 21.57 1.02 -3.83
N SER A 187 20.80 1.95 -4.38
CA SER A 187 21.32 3.23 -4.89
C SER A 187 21.93 4.06 -3.78
N VAL A 188 21.27 4.19 -2.62
CA VAL A 188 21.81 4.93 -1.46
C VAL A 188 23.14 4.32 -1.03
N ALA A 189 23.22 3.00 -0.86
CA ALA A 189 24.47 2.33 -0.50
C ALA A 189 25.57 2.50 -1.56
N ALA A 190 25.22 2.46 -2.85
CA ALA A 190 26.17 2.58 -3.95
C ALA A 190 26.76 4.00 -4.08
N PHE A 191 25.98 5.02 -3.73
CA PHE A 191 26.36 6.43 -3.85
C PHE A 191 26.80 7.07 -2.53
N GLY A 192 27.09 6.26 -1.50
CA GLY A 192 27.63 6.75 -0.23
C GLY A 192 26.63 7.48 0.66
N GLY A 193 25.33 7.20 0.49
CA GLY A 193 24.32 7.66 1.42
C GLY A 193 24.32 6.87 2.73
N HIS A 194 23.77 7.48 3.77
CA HIS A 194 23.84 7.01 5.15
C HIS A 194 22.67 6.12 5.55
N GLY A 195 21.54 6.20 4.84
CA GLY A 195 20.38 5.38 5.13
C GLY A 195 19.10 5.81 4.44
N VAL A 196 18.05 5.01 4.68
CA VAL A 196 16.71 5.22 4.14
C VAL A 196 15.71 5.31 5.28
N VAL A 197 14.76 6.23 5.22
CA VAL A 197 13.62 6.28 6.13
C VAL A 197 12.32 6.02 5.38
N ILE A 198 11.47 5.18 5.96
CA ILE A 198 10.13 4.86 5.46
C ILE A 198 9.08 5.18 6.52
N PRO A 199 7.83 5.56 6.17
CA PRO A 199 6.78 5.73 7.17
C PRO A 199 6.37 4.37 7.73
N ALA A 200 5.88 4.33 8.98
CA ALA A 200 5.42 3.10 9.63
C ALA A 200 4.12 2.51 9.03
N ARG A 201 3.43 3.29 8.19
CA ARG A 201 2.17 2.91 7.54
C ARG A 201 2.19 3.36 6.09
N ARG A 202 1.48 2.61 5.24
CA ARG A 202 1.33 2.90 3.80
C ARG A 202 2.66 2.91 3.04
N SER A 203 3.61 2.08 3.46
CA SER A 203 4.92 1.90 2.85
C SER A 203 5.20 0.42 2.58
N ALA A 204 6.15 0.17 1.69
CA ALA A 204 6.82 -1.10 1.57
C ALA A 204 7.62 -1.40 2.83
N SER A 205 7.69 -2.67 3.20
CA SER A 205 8.60 -3.17 4.24
C SER A 205 9.80 -3.84 3.59
N VAL A 206 10.90 -3.96 4.34
CA VAL A 206 12.10 -4.71 3.91
C VAL A 206 11.80 -6.21 3.96
N THR A 207 11.09 -6.67 2.93
CA THR A 207 10.74 -8.07 2.71
C THR A 207 11.86 -8.80 1.99
N ALA A 208 11.75 -10.12 1.84
CA ALA A 208 12.67 -10.91 1.01
C ALA A 208 12.82 -10.36 -0.43
N VAL A 209 11.75 -9.78 -0.98
CA VAL A 209 11.79 -9.13 -2.30
C VAL A 209 12.65 -7.87 -2.28
N ALA A 210 12.51 -7.03 -1.25
CA ALA A 210 13.33 -5.83 -1.08
C ALA A 210 14.80 -6.20 -0.84
N TRP A 211 15.06 -7.18 0.02
CA TRP A 211 16.40 -7.74 0.27
C TRP A 211 17.08 -8.18 -1.02
N ARG A 212 16.41 -9.02 -1.82
CA ARG A 212 16.93 -9.49 -3.10
C ARG A 212 17.19 -8.34 -4.07
N THR A 213 16.24 -7.42 -4.20
CA THR A 213 16.38 -6.27 -5.12
C THR A 213 17.50 -5.33 -4.69
N SER A 214 17.77 -5.25 -3.37
CA SER A 214 18.87 -4.46 -2.82
C SER A 214 20.27 -5.03 -3.08
N ALA A 215 20.37 -6.26 -3.61
CA ALA A 215 21.63 -6.98 -3.83
C ALA A 215 22.53 -7.00 -2.57
N GLY A 216 21.91 -7.21 -1.40
CA GLY A 216 22.60 -7.27 -0.10
C GLY A 216 22.93 -5.91 0.52
N ALA A 217 22.59 -4.79 -0.11
CA ALA A 217 22.78 -3.46 0.46
C ALA A 217 22.01 -3.26 1.78
N ALA A 218 20.82 -3.86 1.92
CA ALA A 218 20.00 -3.79 3.13
C ALA A 218 20.68 -4.39 4.39
N ALA A 219 21.79 -5.14 4.26
CA ALA A 219 22.56 -5.66 5.40
C ALA A 219 23.53 -4.64 6.00
N ARG A 220 23.87 -3.60 5.26
CA ARG A 220 24.89 -2.62 5.64
C ARG A 220 24.34 -1.21 5.74
N LEU A 221 23.30 -0.92 4.96
CA LEU A 221 22.63 0.36 4.98
C LEU A 221 21.42 0.29 5.93
N PRO A 222 21.39 1.08 7.02
CA PRO A 222 20.27 1.10 7.94
C PRO A 222 19.00 1.64 7.26
N VAL A 223 17.89 0.96 7.53
CA VAL A 223 16.55 1.44 7.17
C VAL A 223 15.79 1.79 8.45
N ALA A 224 15.39 3.04 8.58
CA ALA A 224 14.60 3.53 9.71
C ALA A 224 13.12 3.56 9.41
N GLN A 225 12.29 3.40 10.44
CA GLN A 225 10.84 3.50 10.32
C GLN A 225 10.30 4.70 11.11
N ALA A 226 9.77 5.69 10.41
CA ALA A 226 9.20 6.89 10.98
C ALA A 226 7.71 6.71 11.34
N PRO A 227 7.30 6.89 12.61
CA PRO A 227 5.88 6.89 12.97
C PRO A 227 5.09 8.00 12.26
N ASN A 228 5.72 9.16 12.08
CA ASN A 228 5.20 10.31 11.34
C ASN A 228 6.33 10.93 10.52
N LEU A 229 6.30 10.68 9.20
CA LEU A 229 7.34 11.13 8.28
C LEU A 229 7.45 12.66 8.24
N THR A 230 6.33 13.38 8.13
CA THR A 230 6.34 14.86 8.09
C THR A 230 6.97 15.47 9.34
N ARG A 231 6.69 14.92 10.52
CA ARG A 231 7.32 15.39 11.75
C ARG A 231 8.82 15.10 11.75
N THR A 232 9.20 13.89 11.36
CA THR A 232 10.61 13.47 11.26
C THR A 232 11.41 14.40 10.33
N LEU A 233 10.85 14.76 9.18
CA LEU A 233 11.50 15.67 8.23
C LEU A 233 11.70 17.08 8.82
N LYS A 234 10.74 17.59 9.60
CA LYS A 234 10.89 18.88 10.30
C LYS A 234 11.99 18.83 11.35
N GLU A 235 12.00 17.78 12.16
CA GLU A 235 13.04 17.56 13.18
C GLU A 235 14.43 17.46 12.52
N TRP A 236 14.53 16.80 11.37
CA TRP A 236 15.77 16.73 10.59
C TRP A 236 16.19 18.08 9.99
N ALA A 237 15.24 18.89 9.52
CA ALA A 237 15.53 20.25 9.05
C ALA A 237 16.14 21.13 10.15
N GLU A 238 15.66 21.00 11.40
CA GLU A 238 16.20 21.70 12.57
C GLU A 238 17.66 21.32 12.89
N THR A 239 18.12 20.14 12.44
CA THR A 239 19.54 19.73 12.56
C THR A 239 20.47 20.34 11.50
N GLY A 240 19.92 21.14 10.58
CA GLY A 240 20.66 21.77 9.49
C GLY A 240 20.74 20.92 8.21
N ALA A 241 20.00 19.81 8.13
CA ALA A 241 19.87 19.05 6.90
C ALA A 241 18.83 19.68 5.96
N GLN A 242 19.18 19.86 4.69
CA GLN A 242 18.26 20.36 3.67
C GLN A 242 17.30 19.26 3.23
N ILE A 243 16.00 19.53 3.28
CA ILE A 243 14.95 18.60 2.85
C ILE A 243 14.58 18.90 1.40
N VAL A 244 14.90 17.97 0.50
CA VAL A 244 14.77 18.16 -0.95
C VAL A 244 13.75 17.18 -1.50
N GLY A 245 12.60 17.69 -1.91
CA GLY A 245 11.56 16.87 -2.53
C GLY A 245 11.82 16.63 -4.01
N LEU A 246 11.65 15.41 -4.51
CA LEU A 246 11.68 15.12 -5.95
C LEU A 246 10.27 15.22 -6.54
N ASP A 247 10.10 16.11 -7.51
CA ASP A 247 8.86 16.28 -8.26
C ASP A 247 9.17 16.78 -9.68
N THR A 248 8.25 16.60 -10.62
CA THR A 248 8.40 17.11 -11.98
C THR A 248 8.23 18.63 -12.02
N GLU A 249 7.38 19.17 -11.15
CA GLU A 249 7.17 20.62 -10.96
C GLU A 249 8.05 21.15 -9.82
N GLY A 250 9.35 21.30 -10.12
CA GLY A 250 10.36 21.77 -9.18
C GLY A 250 10.66 23.28 -9.25
N ASP A 251 11.14 23.81 -8.13
CA ASP A 251 11.63 25.19 -8.02
C ASP A 251 13.05 25.32 -8.57
N VAL A 252 13.82 24.22 -8.51
CA VAL A 252 15.23 24.13 -8.93
C VAL A 252 15.43 22.87 -9.78
N THR A 253 16.37 22.91 -10.71
CA THR A 253 16.78 21.79 -11.55
C THR A 253 17.94 21.03 -10.91
N LEU A 254 18.06 19.74 -11.21
CA LEU A 254 19.19 18.91 -10.76
C LEU A 254 20.56 19.51 -11.14
N ASP A 255 20.65 20.13 -12.32
CA ASP A 255 21.90 20.65 -12.86
C ASP A 255 22.45 21.86 -12.06
N ASP A 256 21.56 22.63 -11.43
CA ASP A 256 21.89 23.88 -10.72
C ASP A 256 21.89 23.71 -9.18
N TYR A 257 21.62 22.49 -8.69
CA TYR A 257 21.50 22.23 -7.26
C TYR A 257 22.82 21.80 -6.62
N ASP A 258 23.15 22.40 -5.47
CA ASP A 258 24.31 22.01 -4.64
C ASP A 258 23.93 20.92 -3.63
N GLY A 259 24.29 19.68 -3.94
CA GLY A 259 24.09 18.50 -3.10
C GLY A 259 25.28 18.13 -2.21
N THR A 260 26.22 19.06 -2.00
CA THR A 260 27.45 18.78 -1.23
C THR A 260 27.23 18.86 0.28
N GLY A 261 26.27 19.66 0.73
CA GLY A 261 25.90 19.81 2.14
C GLY A 261 25.09 18.63 2.71
N PRO A 262 24.71 18.70 4.01
CA PRO A 262 23.78 17.74 4.62
C PRO A 262 22.42 17.77 3.92
N THR A 263 21.98 16.63 3.36
CA THR A 263 20.77 16.59 2.53
C THR A 263 19.92 15.34 2.78
N VAL A 264 18.60 15.52 2.78
CA VAL A 264 17.60 14.46 2.80
C VAL A 264 16.78 14.55 1.53
N ILE A 265 16.92 13.55 0.65
CA ILE A 265 16.15 13.46 -0.59
C ILE A 265 14.81 12.79 -0.27
N VAL A 266 13.70 13.43 -0.60
CA VAL A 266 12.35 12.90 -0.40
C VAL A 266 11.77 12.46 -1.73
N VAL A 267 11.42 11.17 -1.82
CA VAL A 267 10.89 10.56 -3.04
C VAL A 267 9.42 10.22 -2.84
N GLY A 268 8.57 10.78 -3.69
CA GLY A 268 7.13 10.58 -3.64
C GLY A 268 6.65 9.23 -4.20
N SER A 269 5.39 8.93 -3.93
CA SER A 269 4.71 7.74 -4.44
C SER A 269 4.55 7.77 -5.95
N GLU A 270 4.59 6.60 -6.60
CA GLU A 270 4.36 6.50 -8.03
C GLU A 270 2.98 7.06 -8.41
N GLY A 271 2.97 7.91 -9.45
CA GLY A 271 1.77 8.55 -10.00
C GLY A 271 1.22 9.72 -9.20
N LYS A 272 1.29 9.71 -7.87
CA LYS A 272 0.81 10.84 -7.04
C LYS A 272 1.90 11.82 -6.62
N GLY A 273 3.16 11.45 -6.78
CA GLY A 273 4.29 12.24 -6.31
C GLY A 273 4.30 12.38 -4.80
N LEU A 274 4.80 13.53 -4.32
CA LEU A 274 4.89 13.86 -2.91
C LEU A 274 3.51 14.14 -2.32
N SER A 275 3.25 13.63 -1.11
CA SER A 275 2.05 14.04 -0.38
C SER A 275 2.13 15.53 -0.01
N ARG A 276 0.99 16.21 -0.03
CA ARG A 276 0.90 17.67 0.19
C ARG A 276 1.71 18.15 1.40
N LEU A 277 1.54 17.52 2.56
CA LEU A 277 2.22 17.93 3.79
C LEU A 277 3.74 17.71 3.73
N VAL A 278 4.17 16.65 3.03
CA VAL A 278 5.60 16.38 2.81
C VAL A 278 6.18 17.41 1.85
N ARG A 279 5.47 17.73 0.75
CA ARG A 279 5.86 18.79 -0.20
C ARG A 279 6.00 20.15 0.49
N GLU A 280 5.04 20.53 1.34
CA GLU A 280 5.07 21.76 2.14
C GLU A 280 6.20 21.79 3.20
N THR A 281 6.79 20.63 3.52
CA THR A 281 7.91 20.52 4.48
C THR A 281 9.28 20.53 3.79
N CYS A 282 9.32 20.32 2.47
CA CYS A 282 10.58 20.39 1.73
C CYS A 282 11.05 21.85 1.63
N ASP A 283 12.34 22.07 1.83
CA ASP A 283 12.97 23.39 1.66
C ASP A 283 13.03 23.79 0.18
N SER A 284 13.13 22.79 -0.70
CA SER A 284 13.13 22.96 -2.15
C SER A 284 12.54 21.74 -2.84
N ILE A 285 11.91 21.96 -3.99
CA ILE A 285 11.50 20.89 -4.90
C ILE A 285 12.47 20.83 -6.07
N LEU A 286 13.13 19.68 -6.21
CA LEU A 286 14.10 19.38 -7.25
C LEU A 286 13.44 18.65 -8.42
N SER A 287 13.62 19.20 -9.61
CA SER A 287 13.20 18.58 -10.86
C SER A 287 14.40 18.01 -11.62
N ILE A 288 14.20 16.84 -12.23
CA ILE A 288 15.19 16.23 -13.13
C ILE A 288 14.86 16.68 -14.56
N PRO A 289 15.77 17.39 -15.26
CA PRO A 289 15.53 17.76 -16.65
C PRO A 289 15.30 16.53 -17.54
N MET A 290 14.20 16.54 -18.31
CA MET A 290 13.83 15.45 -19.22
C MET A 290 13.80 15.97 -20.67
N ALA A 291 14.37 15.19 -21.59
CA ALA A 291 14.56 15.62 -22.99
C ALA A 291 13.38 15.31 -23.93
N GLY A 292 12.33 14.62 -23.47
CA GLY A 292 11.24 14.14 -24.33
C GLY A 292 9.90 14.05 -23.62
N ASP A 293 8.94 13.41 -24.29
CA ASP A 293 7.50 13.42 -23.92
C ASP A 293 7.14 12.52 -22.72
N VAL A 294 8.14 11.99 -22.00
CA VAL A 294 7.88 11.14 -20.84
C VAL A 294 7.53 12.01 -19.65
N GLU A 295 6.33 11.80 -19.09
CA GLU A 295 5.80 12.65 -18.02
C GLU A 295 6.54 12.47 -16.68
N SER A 296 7.11 11.30 -16.41
CA SER A 296 7.81 11.02 -15.15
C SER A 296 8.75 9.82 -15.22
N LEU A 297 9.73 9.78 -14.30
CA LEU A 297 10.60 8.63 -14.08
C LEU A 297 10.04 7.73 -12.97
N ASN A 298 10.40 6.45 -12.99
CA ASN A 298 10.20 5.57 -11.83
C ASN A 298 10.92 6.15 -10.60
N ALA A 299 10.27 6.08 -9.43
CA ALA A 299 10.77 6.67 -8.19
C ALA A 299 12.19 6.22 -7.82
N SER A 300 12.51 4.92 -8.00
CA SER A 300 13.86 4.40 -7.69
C SER A 300 14.93 4.88 -8.68
N VAL A 301 14.54 5.10 -9.94
CA VAL A 301 15.41 5.67 -10.98
C VAL A 301 15.68 7.14 -10.70
N ALA A 302 14.63 7.93 -10.41
CA ALA A 302 14.78 9.33 -10.05
C ALA A 302 15.71 9.52 -8.84
N ALA A 303 15.50 8.73 -7.78
CA ALA A 303 16.39 8.73 -6.62
C ALA A 303 17.85 8.39 -7.01
N GLY A 304 18.05 7.36 -7.85
CA GLY A 304 19.37 6.97 -8.32
C GLY A 304 20.09 8.06 -9.12
N VAL A 305 19.38 8.78 -10.00
CA VAL A 305 19.94 9.89 -10.80
C VAL A 305 20.42 11.02 -9.90
N VAL A 306 19.59 11.44 -8.94
CA VAL A 306 19.95 12.52 -8.01
C VAL A 306 21.11 12.11 -7.10
N LEU A 307 21.07 10.90 -6.55
CA LEU A 307 22.16 10.37 -5.71
C LEU A 307 23.49 10.28 -6.48
N ALA A 308 23.46 9.89 -7.75
CA ALA A 308 24.66 9.81 -8.58
C ALA A 308 25.30 11.19 -8.79
N GLU A 309 24.47 12.21 -9.03
CA GLU A 309 24.92 13.58 -9.21
C GLU A 309 25.47 14.17 -7.90
N PHE A 310 24.78 14.01 -6.78
CA PHE A 310 25.27 14.48 -5.49
C PHE A 310 26.57 13.78 -5.08
N ALA A 311 26.68 12.47 -5.34
CA ALA A 311 27.92 11.74 -5.14
C ALA A 311 29.04 12.23 -6.07
N ARG A 312 28.74 12.67 -7.29
CA ARG A 312 29.72 13.29 -8.20
C ARG A 312 30.23 14.60 -7.62
N GLN A 313 29.34 15.49 -7.19
CA GLN A 313 29.71 16.78 -6.62
C GLN A 313 30.57 16.61 -5.37
N ARG A 314 30.19 15.70 -4.46
CA ARG A 314 30.94 15.40 -3.23
C ARG A 314 32.33 14.80 -3.44
N ARG A 315 32.58 14.13 -4.58
CA ARG A 315 33.93 13.64 -4.95
C ARG A 315 34.84 14.73 -5.51
N GLN A 316 34.29 15.89 -5.87
CA GLN A 316 35.05 17.00 -6.46
C GLN A 316 35.47 18.05 -5.42
N GLN A 317 35.09 17.86 -4.16
CA GLN A 317 35.58 18.62 -3.01
C GLN A 317 36.84 17.96 -2.43
#